data_AF-A0A832IHM8-F1
#
_entry.id   AF-A0A832IHM8-F1
#
_cell.length_a   1.000
_cell.length_b   1.000
_cell.length_c   1.000
_cell.angle_alpha   90.00
_cell.angle_beta   90.00
_cell.angle_gamma   90.00
#
_symmetry.space_group_name_H-M   'P 1'
#
loop_
_entity.id
_entity.type
_entity.pdbx_description
1 polymer ?
#
loop_
_entity_poly.entity_id
_entity_poly.type
_entity_poly.pdbx_seq_one_letter_code
_entity_poly.pdbx_strand_id
1 'polypeptide(L)'
;YLYFSGRKYSSCFLVCSDILAHNGNKKDILEMQAISLESLGAIDKAAQVYAKLVVKSNNNFHAYKLANLYFAIKKYDEAYKAIQKAEQLKDTGKIKVTYAVNKNYNQQVSLLAAIANLKGLIEFEQGHNEQAKASFKKAVGLQADFVLAKENLQAVLEGKQVKKE
;
A
#
# COMPACT_ATOMS: atom_id res chain seq x y z
N TYR A 1 12.18 -21.36 2.93
CA TYR A 1 11.18 -20.44 3.53
C TYR A 1 11.19 -20.39 5.07
N LEU A 2 12.12 -21.07 5.76
CA LEU A 2 12.21 -21.13 7.23
C LEU A 2 12.45 -19.76 7.92
N TYR A 3 13.21 -18.87 7.28
CA TYR A 3 13.53 -17.55 7.85
C TYR A 3 12.37 -16.55 7.76
N PHE A 4 11.58 -16.61 6.67
CA PHE A 4 10.38 -15.79 6.51
C PHE A 4 9.30 -16.20 7.51
N SER A 5 9.06 -17.52 7.66
CA SER A 5 8.12 -18.04 8.66
C SER A 5 8.54 -17.75 10.09
N GLY A 6 9.85 -17.68 10.37
CA GLY A 6 10.41 -17.29 11.66
C GLY A 6 10.50 -15.78 11.91
N ARG A 7 9.98 -14.92 11.01
CA ARG A 7 10.12 -13.43 11.05
C ARG A 7 11.58 -12.95 11.16
N LYS A 8 12.53 -13.76 10.71
CA LYS A 8 13.96 -13.43 10.66
C LYS A 8 14.25 -12.65 9.38
N TYR A 9 13.76 -11.41 9.31
CA TYR A 9 13.74 -10.61 8.08
C TYR A 9 15.14 -10.30 7.52
N SER A 10 16.14 -10.07 8.38
CA SER A 10 17.54 -9.86 7.93
C SER A 10 18.09 -11.08 7.20
N SER A 11 17.94 -12.26 7.79
CA SER A 11 18.37 -13.53 7.17
C SER A 11 17.57 -13.85 5.91
N CYS A 12 16.27 -13.58 5.91
CA CYS A 12 15.42 -13.74 4.74
C CYS A 12 15.89 -12.83 3.58
N PHE A 13 16.19 -11.57 3.86
CA PHE A 13 16.72 -10.63 2.87
C PHE A 13 18.04 -11.12 2.25
N LEU A 14 18.98 -11.61 3.06
CA LEU A 14 20.26 -12.12 2.57
C LEU A 14 20.06 -13.30 1.61
N VAL A 15 19.26 -14.28 2.02
CA VAL A 15 18.95 -15.47 1.19
C VAL A 15 18.22 -15.08 -0.10
N CYS A 16 17.25 -14.15 -0.03
CA CYS A 16 16.56 -13.70 -1.24
C CYS A 16 17.52 -12.97 -2.20
N SER A 17 18.45 -12.18 -1.67
CA SER A 17 19.43 -11.45 -2.48
C SER A 17 20.40 -12.39 -3.20
N ASP A 18 20.86 -13.44 -2.50
CA ASP A 18 21.69 -14.50 -3.08
C ASP A 18 20.96 -15.25 -4.20
N ILE A 19 19.72 -15.69 -3.94
CA ILE A 19 18.89 -16.38 -4.94
C ILE A 19 18.65 -15.49 -6.18
N LEU A 20 18.40 -14.19 -5.99
CA LEU A 20 18.17 -13.26 -7.08
C LEU A 20 19.45 -12.91 -7.85
N ALA A 21 20.64 -13.00 -7.23
CA ALA A 21 21.91 -12.82 -7.93
C ALA A 21 22.19 -13.97 -8.91
N HIS A 22 21.81 -15.20 -8.54
CA HIS A 22 22.01 -16.38 -9.37
C HIS A 22 20.82 -16.70 -10.30
N ASN A 23 19.61 -16.27 -9.95
CA ASN A 23 18.39 -16.56 -10.70
C ASN A 23 17.38 -15.39 -10.55
N GLY A 24 17.68 -14.28 -11.22
CA GLY A 24 17.11 -12.95 -10.98
C GLY A 24 15.65 -12.72 -11.34
N ASN A 25 14.80 -13.76 -11.40
CA ASN A 25 13.45 -13.58 -11.92
C ASN A 25 12.35 -14.46 -11.31
N LYS A 26 12.35 -14.63 -9.97
CA LYS A 26 11.28 -15.34 -9.27
C LYS A 26 10.39 -14.36 -8.50
N LYS A 27 9.12 -14.25 -8.89
CA LYS A 27 8.14 -13.31 -8.31
C LYS A 27 8.02 -13.49 -6.80
N ASP A 28 7.92 -14.73 -6.34
CA ASP A 28 7.80 -15.07 -4.91
C ASP A 28 9.03 -14.66 -4.10
N ILE A 29 10.23 -14.73 -4.71
CA ILE A 29 11.48 -14.30 -4.06
C ILE A 29 11.55 -12.78 -3.97
N LEU A 30 11.11 -12.06 -5.02
CA LEU A 30 11.00 -10.60 -5.00
C LEU A 30 10.00 -10.13 -3.93
N GLU A 31 8.86 -10.82 -3.81
CA GLU A 31 7.87 -10.51 -2.79
C GLU A 31 8.43 -10.69 -1.37
N MET A 32 9.08 -11.82 -1.10
CA MET A 32 9.74 -12.03 0.19
C MET A 32 10.83 -11.00 0.49
N GLN A 33 11.63 -10.62 -0.51
CA GLN A 33 12.67 -9.61 -0.34
C GLN A 33 12.04 -8.26 0.00
N ALA A 34 10.96 -7.88 -0.69
CA ALA A 34 10.25 -6.63 -0.47
C ALA A 34 9.65 -6.56 0.94
N ILE A 35 8.94 -7.61 1.37
CA ILE A 35 8.33 -7.70 2.71
C ILE A 35 9.42 -7.68 3.80
N SER A 36 10.55 -8.36 3.55
CA SER A 36 11.67 -8.36 4.50
C SER A 36 12.25 -6.95 4.66
N LEU A 37 12.43 -6.20 3.56
CA LEU A 37 12.93 -4.82 3.60
C LEU A 37 11.93 -3.87 4.27
N GLU A 38 10.64 -4.00 3.96
CA GLU A 38 9.56 -3.23 4.62
C GLU A 38 9.58 -3.47 6.14
N SER A 39 9.69 -4.73 6.55
CA SER A 39 9.73 -5.12 7.97
C SER A 39 11.00 -4.67 8.70
N LEU A 40 12.10 -4.44 7.97
CA LEU A 40 13.35 -3.88 8.50
C LEU A 40 13.35 -2.34 8.52
N GLY A 41 12.28 -1.69 8.05
CA GLY A 41 12.21 -0.23 7.93
C GLY A 41 13.04 0.34 6.77
N ALA A 42 13.57 -0.50 5.88
CA ALA A 42 14.32 -0.07 4.70
C ALA A 42 13.38 0.35 3.56
N ILE A 43 12.52 1.34 3.82
CA ILE A 43 11.35 1.69 2.99
C ILE A 43 11.74 2.04 1.54
N ASP A 44 12.79 2.83 1.33
CA ASP A 44 13.28 3.15 -0.02
C ASP A 44 13.68 1.90 -0.81
N LYS A 45 14.40 0.98 -0.17
CA LYS A 45 14.82 -0.28 -0.81
C LYS A 45 13.61 -1.19 -1.06
N ALA A 46 12.68 -1.25 -0.12
CA ALA A 46 11.42 -1.99 -0.29
C ALA A 46 10.64 -1.47 -1.51
N ALA A 47 10.52 -0.14 -1.66
CA ALA A 47 9.84 0.48 -2.80
C ALA A 47 10.49 0.11 -4.14
N GLN A 48 11.84 0.08 -4.21
CA GLN A 48 12.55 -0.36 -5.42
C GLN A 48 12.24 -1.81 -5.79
N VAL A 49 12.18 -2.72 -4.80
CA VAL A 49 11.84 -4.13 -5.05
C VAL A 49 10.37 -4.28 -5.44
N TYR A 50 9.45 -3.58 -4.75
CA TYR A 50 8.04 -3.58 -5.11
C TYR A 50 7.79 -3.01 -6.53
N ALA A 51 8.52 -1.98 -6.95
CA ALA A 51 8.42 -1.45 -8.32
C ALA A 51 8.74 -2.53 -9.38
N LYS A 52 9.80 -3.32 -9.16
CA LYS A 52 10.13 -4.47 -10.01
C LYS A 52 9.06 -5.56 -9.94
N LEU A 53 8.55 -5.84 -8.75
CA LEU A 53 7.53 -6.86 -8.52
C LEU A 53 6.21 -6.53 -9.23
N VAL A 54 5.74 -5.29 -9.17
CA VAL A 54 4.48 -4.83 -9.81
C VAL A 54 4.51 -5.05 -11.32
N VAL A 55 5.64 -4.76 -11.98
CA VAL A 55 5.80 -4.99 -13.43
C VAL A 55 5.65 -6.47 -13.78
N LYS A 56 6.07 -7.37 -12.89
CA LYS A 56 6.06 -8.83 -13.14
C LYS A 56 4.77 -9.51 -12.70
N SER A 57 4.19 -9.07 -11.58
CA SER A 57 3.00 -9.70 -11.01
C SER A 57 1.72 -9.21 -11.68
N ASN A 58 1.72 -7.98 -12.21
CA ASN A 58 0.51 -7.29 -12.68
C ASN A 58 -0.63 -7.33 -11.65
N ASN A 59 -0.27 -7.26 -10.36
CA ASN A 59 -1.16 -7.43 -9.23
C ASN A 59 -1.44 -6.08 -8.56
N ASN A 60 -2.72 -5.73 -8.41
CA ASN A 60 -3.15 -4.46 -7.83
C ASN A 60 -2.73 -4.29 -6.36
N PHE A 61 -2.67 -5.37 -5.57
CA PHE A 61 -2.19 -5.36 -4.19
C PHE A 61 -0.72 -4.96 -4.10
N HIS A 62 0.13 -5.46 -5.01
CA HIS A 62 1.55 -5.05 -5.04
C HIS A 62 1.71 -3.58 -5.41
N ALA A 63 0.87 -3.06 -6.32
CA ALA A 63 0.87 -1.65 -6.68
C ALA A 63 0.37 -0.77 -5.54
N TYR A 64 -0.66 -1.22 -4.82
CA TYR A 64 -1.15 -0.59 -3.59
C TYR A 64 -0.06 -0.55 -2.50
N LYS A 65 0.67 -1.65 -2.29
CA LYS A 65 1.80 -1.69 -1.36
C LYS A 65 2.92 -0.72 -1.76
N LEU A 66 3.28 -0.68 -3.04
CA LEU A 66 4.24 0.29 -3.56
C LEU A 66 3.82 1.74 -3.29
N ALA A 67 2.54 2.06 -3.51
CA ALA A 67 2.01 3.40 -3.26
C ALA A 67 2.10 3.77 -1.77
N ASN A 68 1.80 2.85 -0.85
CA ASN A 68 1.96 3.08 0.59
C ASN A 68 3.41 3.39 0.96
N LEU A 69 4.37 2.64 0.39
CA LEU A 69 5.79 2.87 0.67
C LEU A 69 6.23 4.25 0.18
N TYR A 70 5.82 4.65 -1.03
CA TYR A 70 6.11 5.99 -1.53
C TYR A 70 5.44 7.09 -0.70
N PHE A 71 4.21 6.88 -0.26
CA PHE A 71 3.52 7.80 0.64
C PHE A 71 4.25 7.96 1.97
N ALA A 72 4.73 6.85 2.57
CA ALA A 72 5.47 6.86 3.83
C ALA A 72 6.78 7.66 3.76
N ILE A 73 7.46 7.66 2.61
CA ILE A 73 8.66 8.48 2.36
C ILE A 73 8.37 9.83 1.68
N LYS A 74 7.11 10.27 1.69
CA LYS A 74 6.64 11.56 1.16
C LYS A 74 6.93 11.79 -0.33
N LYS A 75 7.10 10.72 -1.10
CA LYS A 75 7.23 10.75 -2.57
C LYS A 75 5.84 10.71 -3.20
N TYR A 76 5.08 11.80 -3.04
CA TYR A 76 3.65 11.80 -3.36
C TYR A 76 3.36 11.65 -4.85
N ASP A 77 4.22 12.16 -5.74
CA ASP A 77 4.04 12.00 -7.19
C ASP A 77 4.24 10.54 -7.64
N GLU A 78 5.23 9.85 -7.09
CA GLU A 78 5.44 8.43 -7.31
C GLU A 78 4.35 7.58 -6.65
N ALA A 79 3.89 7.96 -5.46
CA ALA A 79 2.75 7.33 -4.81
C ALA A 79 1.48 7.44 -5.67
N TYR A 80 1.24 8.62 -6.25
CA TYR A 80 0.10 8.86 -7.13
C TYR A 80 0.15 7.98 -8.39
N LYS A 81 1.30 7.92 -9.06
CA LYS A 81 1.48 7.03 -10.22
C LYS A 81 1.26 5.56 -9.86
N ALA A 82 1.77 5.13 -8.69
CA ALA A 82 1.61 3.76 -8.22
C ALA A 82 0.15 3.43 -7.87
N ILE A 83 -0.59 4.34 -7.22
CA ILE A 83 -1.98 4.11 -6.84
C ILE A 83 -2.93 4.14 -8.04
N GLN A 84 -2.66 5.01 -9.03
CA GLN A 84 -3.37 4.99 -10.31
C GLN A 84 -3.18 3.66 -11.03
N LYS A 85 -1.96 3.12 -11.03
CA LYS A 85 -1.70 1.79 -11.57
C LYS A 85 -2.48 0.71 -10.81
N ALA A 86 -2.52 0.78 -9.46
CA ALA A 86 -3.30 -0.17 -8.67
C ALA A 86 -4.80 -0.15 -9.02
N GLU A 87 -5.36 1.03 -9.28
CA GLU A 87 -6.77 1.24 -9.68
C GLU A 87 -7.08 0.67 -11.07
N GLN A 88 -6.11 0.67 -11.99
CA GLN A 88 -6.26 0.15 -13.36
C GLN A 88 -6.10 -1.38 -13.46
N LEU A 89 -5.47 -2.00 -12.47
CA LEU A 89 -5.22 -3.45 -12.45
C LEU A 89 -6.46 -4.22 -12.00
N LYS A 90 -6.66 -5.41 -12.58
CA LYS A 90 -7.80 -6.27 -12.24
C LYS A 90 -7.76 -6.64 -10.76
N ASP A 91 -8.85 -6.39 -10.06
CA ASP A 91 -9.07 -6.85 -8.69
C ASP A 91 -9.82 -8.18 -8.68
N THR A 92 -9.46 -9.05 -7.75
CA THR A 92 -10.12 -10.36 -7.61
C THR A 92 -11.37 -10.30 -6.72
N GLY A 93 -11.62 -9.18 -6.04
CA GLY A 93 -12.67 -8.99 -5.04
C GLY A 93 -12.40 -9.66 -3.70
N LYS A 94 -11.32 -10.45 -3.59
CA LYS A 94 -11.05 -11.32 -2.43
C LYS A 94 -10.09 -10.71 -1.43
N ILE A 95 -9.28 -9.75 -1.85
CA ILE A 95 -8.21 -9.20 -1.01
C ILE A 95 -8.81 -8.18 -0.05
N LYS A 96 -8.50 -8.35 1.24
CA LYS A 96 -8.80 -7.39 2.30
C LYS A 96 -7.51 -6.89 2.93
N VAL A 97 -7.53 -5.62 3.31
CA VAL A 97 -6.46 -4.91 4.01
C VAL A 97 -6.95 -4.60 5.41
N THR A 98 -6.08 -4.76 6.39
CA THR A 98 -6.41 -4.49 7.80
C THR A 98 -5.99 -3.08 8.16
N TYR A 99 -6.92 -2.30 8.74
CA TYR A 99 -6.66 -0.98 9.32
C TYR A 99 -6.89 -1.03 10.83
N ALA A 100 -6.00 -0.41 11.60
CA ALA A 100 -6.16 -0.28 13.04
C ALA A 100 -7.01 0.96 13.35
N VAL A 101 -8.29 0.77 13.68
CA VAL A 101 -9.19 1.89 13.99
C VAL A 101 -8.89 2.44 15.38
N ASN A 102 -8.56 1.54 16.32
CA ASN A 102 -8.07 1.88 17.65
C ASN A 102 -7.26 0.72 18.23
N LYS A 103 -6.74 0.87 19.46
CA LYS A 103 -5.91 -0.14 20.13
C LYS A 103 -6.55 -1.53 20.25
N ASN A 104 -7.89 -1.61 20.23
CA ASN A 104 -8.64 -2.83 20.47
C ASN A 104 -9.43 -3.31 19.25
N TYR A 105 -9.44 -2.55 18.15
CA TYR A 105 -10.27 -2.83 17.00
C TYR A 105 -9.53 -2.60 15.69
N ASN A 106 -9.46 -3.67 14.91
CA ASN A 106 -8.99 -3.67 13.54
C ASN A 106 -10.17 -3.89 12.60
N GLN A 107 -10.22 -3.12 11.53
CA GLN A 107 -11.22 -3.25 10.48
C GLN A 107 -10.63 -3.93 9.25
N GLN A 108 -11.37 -4.89 8.69
CA GLN A 108 -11.05 -5.50 7.40
C GLN A 108 -11.73 -4.70 6.29
N VAL A 109 -10.92 -4.16 5.38
CA VAL A 109 -11.37 -3.28 4.30
C VAL A 109 -11.05 -3.91 2.95
N SER A 110 -11.98 -3.87 2.00
CA SER A 110 -11.71 -4.35 0.64
C SER A 110 -10.53 -3.61 0.03
N LEU A 111 -9.72 -4.30 -0.78
CA LEU A 111 -8.58 -3.66 -1.43
C LEU A 111 -8.98 -2.46 -2.29
N LEU A 112 -10.12 -2.52 -2.97
CA LEU A 112 -10.62 -1.39 -3.77
C LEU A 112 -10.93 -0.17 -2.91
N ALA A 113 -11.57 -0.35 -1.75
CA ALA A 113 -11.82 0.75 -0.82
C ALA A 113 -10.52 1.31 -0.22
N ALA A 114 -9.57 0.44 0.10
CA ALA A 114 -8.24 0.83 0.57
C ALA A 114 -7.45 1.64 -0.49
N ILE A 115 -7.49 1.22 -1.75
CA ILE A 115 -6.88 1.94 -2.88
C ILE A 115 -7.48 3.35 -3.01
N ALA A 116 -8.81 3.47 -2.97
CA ALA A 116 -9.48 4.75 -3.06
C ALA A 116 -9.15 5.67 -1.87
N ASN A 117 -9.06 5.13 -0.65
CA ASN A 117 -8.68 5.90 0.53
C ASN A 117 -7.22 6.38 0.46
N LEU A 118 -6.29 5.52 0.07
CA LEU A 118 -4.88 5.92 -0.07
C LEU A 118 -4.70 6.96 -1.18
N LYS A 119 -5.44 6.85 -2.29
CA LYS A 119 -5.45 7.88 -3.33
C LYS A 119 -5.91 9.23 -2.78
N GLY A 120 -6.97 9.24 -1.96
CA GLY A 120 -7.43 10.45 -1.30
C GLY A 120 -6.38 11.06 -0.35
N LEU A 121 -5.65 10.24 0.40
CA LEU A 121 -4.54 10.71 1.24
C LEU A 121 -3.42 11.34 0.40
N ILE A 122 -3.03 10.71 -0.70
CA ILE A 122 -2.00 11.23 -1.60
C ILE A 122 -2.43 12.56 -2.22
N GLU A 123 -3.66 12.63 -2.74
CA GLU A 123 -4.21 13.85 -3.34
C GLU A 123 -4.29 14.99 -2.32
N PHE A 124 -4.68 14.69 -1.08
CA PHE A 124 -4.69 15.67 0.00
C PHE A 124 -3.29 16.23 0.29
N GLU A 125 -2.27 15.37 0.39
CA GLU A 125 -0.89 15.80 0.61
C GLU A 125 -0.30 16.61 -0.56
N GLN A 126 -0.82 16.41 -1.77
CA GLN A 126 -0.48 17.22 -2.95
C GLN A 126 -1.27 18.55 -3.01
N GLY A 127 -2.19 18.83 -2.07
CA GLY A 127 -3.05 20.02 -2.08
C GLY A 127 -4.28 19.91 -2.98
N HIS A 128 -4.56 18.73 -3.52
CA HIS A 128 -5.68 18.45 -4.43
C HIS A 128 -6.96 18.09 -3.65
N ASN A 129 -7.48 19.03 -2.86
CA ASN A 129 -8.55 18.76 -1.89
C ASN A 129 -9.87 18.27 -2.51
N GLU A 130 -10.26 18.80 -3.68
CA GLU A 130 -11.49 18.35 -4.36
C GLU A 130 -11.35 16.91 -4.88
N GLN A 131 -10.19 16.55 -5.42
CA GLN A 131 -9.87 15.20 -5.83
C GLN A 131 -9.84 14.26 -4.62
N ALA A 132 -9.18 14.68 -3.54
CA ALA A 132 -9.10 13.90 -2.29
C ALA A 132 -10.49 13.57 -1.75
N LYS A 133 -11.39 14.57 -1.71
CA LYS A 133 -12.79 14.40 -1.34
C LYS A 133 -13.52 13.40 -2.23
N ALA A 134 -13.31 13.44 -3.55
CA ALA A 134 -13.90 12.48 -4.47
C ALA A 134 -13.38 11.05 -4.20
N SER A 135 -12.09 10.90 -3.96
CA SER A 135 -11.45 9.62 -3.64
C SER A 135 -11.93 9.04 -2.31
N PHE A 136 -12.06 9.86 -1.25
CA PHE A 136 -12.64 9.40 0.03
C PHE A 136 -14.11 9.03 -0.10
N LYS A 137 -14.91 9.79 -0.85
CA LYS A 137 -16.31 9.42 -1.16
C LYS A 137 -16.38 8.08 -1.88
N LYS A 138 -15.48 7.82 -2.84
CA LYS A 138 -15.38 6.53 -3.52
C LYS A 138 -15.04 5.40 -2.56
N ALA A 139 -14.10 5.61 -1.64
CA ALA A 139 -13.76 4.62 -0.61
C ALA A 139 -14.97 4.25 0.27
N VAL A 140 -15.73 5.25 0.73
CA VAL A 140 -16.96 5.03 1.51
C VAL A 140 -18.05 4.37 0.66
N GLY A 141 -18.17 4.71 -0.62
CA GLY A 141 -19.11 4.06 -1.54
C GLY A 141 -18.79 2.58 -1.80
N LEU A 142 -17.50 2.23 -1.84
CA LEU A 142 -17.04 0.84 -1.99
C LEU A 142 -17.20 0.04 -0.70
N GLN A 143 -17.07 0.69 0.45
CA GLN A 143 -17.27 0.06 1.75
C GLN A 143 -17.85 1.04 2.77
N ALA A 144 -19.17 0.96 2.96
CA ALA A 144 -19.94 1.92 3.74
C ALA A 144 -19.62 1.94 5.23
N ASP A 145 -18.97 0.91 5.79
CA ASP A 145 -18.54 0.88 7.19
C ASP A 145 -17.10 1.35 7.40
N PHE A 146 -16.34 1.68 6.34
CA PHE A 146 -14.92 2.03 6.44
C PHE A 146 -14.70 3.31 7.26
N VAL A 147 -14.26 3.15 8.51
CA VAL A 147 -14.21 4.23 9.51
C VAL A 147 -13.21 5.30 9.09
N LEU A 148 -11.97 4.91 8.76
CA LEU A 148 -10.90 5.86 8.42
C LEU A 148 -11.27 6.73 7.21
N ALA A 149 -11.87 6.14 6.17
CA ALA A 149 -12.30 6.89 4.99
C ALA A 149 -13.41 7.91 5.29
N LYS A 150 -14.35 7.59 6.20
CA LYS A 150 -15.38 8.53 6.65
C LYS A 150 -14.78 9.70 7.41
N GLU A 151 -13.87 9.41 8.34
CA GLU A 151 -13.19 10.43 9.13
C GLU A 151 -12.36 11.35 8.23
N ASN A 152 -11.64 10.79 7.26
CA ASN A 152 -10.87 11.56 6.29
C ASN A 152 -11.74 12.40 5.37
N LEU A 153 -12.87 11.85 4.91
CA LEU A 153 -13.85 12.63 4.15
C LEU A 153 -14.36 13.82 4.96
N GLN A 154 -14.73 13.60 6.23
CA GLN A 154 -15.19 14.67 7.11
C GLN A 154 -14.10 15.71 7.35
N ALA A 155 -12.87 15.29 7.60
CA ALA A 155 -11.74 16.20 7.79
C ALA A 155 -11.53 17.10 6.58
N VAL A 156 -11.53 16.56 5.36
CA VAL A 156 -11.39 17.37 4.14
C VAL A 156 -12.55 18.35 3.97
N LEU A 157 -13.79 17.94 4.26
CA LEU A 157 -14.96 18.81 4.19
C LEU A 157 -14.88 19.99 5.17
N GLU A 158 -14.25 19.77 6.33
CA GLU A 158 -14.06 20.77 7.38
C GLU A 158 -12.75 21.58 7.24
N GLY A 159 -11.95 21.32 6.19
CA GLY A 159 -10.63 21.97 6.01
C GLY A 159 -9.60 21.55 7.07
N LYS A 160 -9.74 20.36 7.64
CA LYS A 160 -8.85 19.78 8.66
C LYS A 160 -7.88 18.76 8.07
N GLN A 161 -6.89 18.39 8.87
CA GLN A 161 -5.93 17.34 8.55
C GLN A 161 -6.58 15.95 8.52
N VAL A 162 -6.20 15.15 7.53
CA VAL A 162 -6.62 13.74 7.38
C VAL A 162 -5.80 12.82 8.28
N LYS A 163 -6.39 11.72 8.72
CA LYS A 163 -5.73 10.64 9.45
C LYS A 163 -5.09 9.66 8.47
N LYS A 164 -3.79 9.40 8.67
CA LYS A 164 -2.97 8.58 7.78
C LYS A 164 -2.99 7.10 8.15
N GLU A 165 -3.25 6.79 9.43
CA GLU A 165 -3.32 5.44 10.02
C GLU A 165 -4.33 5.41 11.16
#